data_AF-A0A9D7MDB3-F1
#
_entry.id   AF-A0A9D7MDB3-F1
#
_cell.length_a   1.000
_cell.length_b   1.000
_cell.length_c   1.000
_cell.angle_alpha   90.00
_cell.angle_beta   90.00
_cell.angle_gamma   90.00
#
_symmetry.space_group_name_H-M   'P 1'
#
loop_
_entity.id
_entity.type
_entity.pdbx_description
1 polymer ?
#
loop_
_entity_poly.entity_id
_entity_poly.type
_entity_poly.pdbx_seq_one_letter_code
_entity_poly.pdbx_strand_id
1 'polypeptide(L)'
;MTVRTIHEYGSLGIERDDRDVRLTRQQANLLEGISDSFKRGQKDRLIDWYRSDEMRWRQYVGVVQIGDLTLEILPKIARHAVNDDADRAYLLRMLAESGMLPIAMDELANFTTQKWTLLDLVIYSFALEVKKQLHRGRIQRYEFVEEERSTIRGKLLVGKHARRDPIRQLRFPCRFSKFTPNTSINRLLRTAAREGWKLTQHAVVRQALAMKPDIVIGLSNGPDPIVVDTKWKLLDTSSTYAGVAQADAYQMYAYMDRYNASKVILLYPHHPGYDRPIGKQAEYRHSVYTERTLEVWTVDVEAGSVGEWLF
;
A
#
# COMPACT_ATOMS: atom_id res chain seq x y z
N MET A 1 1.24 20.04 10.46
CA MET A 1 2.04 20.03 9.21
C MET A 1 1.70 21.28 8.45
N THR A 2 2.70 22.09 8.15
CA THR A 2 2.56 23.33 7.40
C THR A 2 2.87 23.03 5.94
N VAL A 3 1.88 23.15 5.05
CA VAL A 3 2.09 23.01 3.61
C VAL A 3 2.32 24.39 3.02
N ARG A 4 3.35 24.54 2.20
CA ARG A 4 3.64 25.78 1.47
C ARG A 4 3.88 25.48 0.01
N THR A 5 3.25 26.25 -0.87
CA THR A 5 3.46 26.21 -2.30
C THR A 5 4.49 27.26 -2.70
N ILE A 6 5.43 26.88 -3.55
CA ILE A 6 6.33 27.76 -4.28
C ILE A 6 6.35 27.33 -5.75
N HIS A 7 6.84 28.19 -6.63
CA HIS A 7 7.05 27.84 -8.04
C HIS A 7 8.52 27.65 -8.34
N GLU A 8 8.82 26.96 -9.44
CA GLU A 8 10.16 26.94 -10.02
C GLU A 8 10.73 28.37 -10.14
N TYR A 9 12.03 28.54 -9.90
CA TYR A 9 12.72 29.84 -9.82
C TYR A 9 12.24 30.79 -8.71
N GLY A 10 11.29 30.38 -7.87
CA GLY A 10 10.82 31.12 -6.69
C GLY A 10 11.84 31.13 -5.54
N SER A 11 11.59 31.98 -4.55
CA SER A 11 12.46 32.12 -3.39
C SER A 11 11.71 32.13 -2.06
N LEU A 12 12.41 31.71 -1.00
CA LEU A 12 11.96 31.76 0.39
C LEU A 12 13.04 32.39 1.25
N GLY A 13 12.64 33.36 2.10
CA GLY A 13 13.52 33.99 3.06
C GLY A 13 13.73 33.16 4.34
N ILE A 14 14.77 33.49 5.10
CA ILE A 14 15.11 32.94 6.42
C ILE A 14 14.95 34.07 7.46
N GLU A 15 14.38 33.76 8.62
CA GLU A 15 13.97 34.74 9.63
C GLU A 15 14.99 35.82 9.98
N ARG A 16 14.56 37.09 9.90
CA ARG A 16 14.97 38.16 10.84
C ARG A 16 13.94 39.24 11.21
N ASP A 17 12.69 39.20 10.73
CA ASP A 17 11.63 40.18 11.03
C ASP A 17 10.23 39.84 10.47
N ASP A 18 9.22 40.44 11.09
CA ASP A 18 7.87 39.94 11.39
C ASP A 18 6.77 40.09 10.29
N ARG A 19 7.10 40.03 8.98
CA ARG A 19 6.06 40.23 7.93
C ARG A 19 6.07 39.31 6.72
N ASP A 20 6.88 38.26 6.69
CA ASP A 20 6.79 37.29 5.59
C ASP A 20 7.15 35.86 5.98
N VAL A 21 6.59 34.95 5.19
CA VAL A 21 6.67 33.49 5.29
C VAL A 21 8.13 33.03 5.19
N ARG A 22 8.78 32.72 6.32
CA ARG A 22 10.22 32.37 6.37
C ARG A 22 10.50 30.94 6.84
N LEU A 23 11.67 30.41 6.45
CA LEU A 23 12.23 29.12 6.87
C LEU A 23 13.06 29.29 8.14
N THR A 24 13.07 28.29 9.02
CA THR A 24 14.02 28.26 10.13
C THR A 24 15.42 27.92 9.61
N ARG A 25 16.45 28.35 10.33
CA ARG A 25 17.84 28.03 9.95
C ARG A 25 18.12 26.52 9.92
N GLN A 26 17.45 25.75 10.78
CA GLN A 26 17.51 24.30 10.76
C GLN A 26 16.88 23.70 9.50
N GLN A 27 15.72 24.20 9.08
CA GLN A 27 15.07 23.79 7.83
C GLN A 27 15.94 24.14 6.61
N ALA A 28 16.55 25.32 6.59
CA ALA A 28 17.48 25.75 5.53
C ALA A 28 18.70 24.83 5.43
N ASN A 29 19.33 24.46 6.55
CA ASN A 29 20.47 23.53 6.56
C ASN A 29 20.09 22.13 6.03
N LEU A 30 18.87 21.64 6.35
CA LEU A 30 18.38 20.37 5.82
C LEU A 30 18.12 20.43 4.31
N LEU A 31 17.54 21.52 3.82
CA LEU A 31 17.36 21.79 2.38
C LEU A 31 18.69 21.85 1.64
N GLU A 32 19.71 22.45 2.24
CA GLU A 32 21.07 22.49 1.68
C GLU A 32 21.68 21.09 1.58
N GLY A 33 21.54 20.28 2.63
CA GLY A 33 21.98 18.87 2.61
C GLY A 33 21.29 18.06 1.50
N ILE A 34 19.99 18.31 1.26
CA ILE A 34 19.27 17.71 0.14
C ILE A 34 19.84 18.23 -1.19
N SER A 35 19.99 19.54 -1.36
CA SER A 35 20.55 20.17 -2.58
C SER A 35 21.95 19.61 -2.92
N ASP A 36 22.78 19.34 -1.91
CA ASP A 36 24.12 18.77 -2.10
C ASP A 36 24.10 17.29 -2.52
N SER A 37 23.04 16.54 -2.21
CA SER A 37 22.87 15.16 -2.68
C SER A 37 22.66 15.08 -4.20
N PHE A 38 22.05 16.10 -4.81
CA PHE A 38 21.84 16.18 -6.26
C PHE A 38 23.15 16.40 -7.04
N LYS A 39 24.17 17.00 -6.41
CA LYS A 39 25.50 17.23 -7.01
C LYS A 39 26.21 15.95 -7.46
N ARG A 40 25.87 14.78 -6.90
CA ARG A 40 26.54 13.51 -7.22
C ARG A 40 26.02 12.84 -8.51
N GLY A 41 24.89 13.30 -9.06
CA GLY A 41 24.19 12.59 -10.14
C GLY A 41 24.18 13.29 -11.50
N GLN A 42 24.03 14.62 -11.54
CA GLN A 42 24.07 15.44 -12.76
C GLN A 42 24.15 16.93 -12.36
N LYS A 43 24.59 17.79 -13.28
CA LYS A 43 25.28 19.08 -13.10
C LYS A 43 24.58 20.25 -12.37
N ASP A 44 23.45 20.09 -11.69
CA ASP A 44 22.74 21.24 -11.09
C ASP A 44 22.36 21.03 -9.62
N ARG A 45 22.48 22.11 -8.83
CA ARG A 45 21.96 22.18 -7.44
C ARG A 45 20.44 22.30 -7.49
N LEU A 46 19.74 21.83 -6.46
CA LEU A 46 18.29 22.05 -6.32
C LEU A 46 17.98 23.52 -5.99
N ILE A 47 18.82 24.09 -5.13
CA ILE A 47 18.63 25.39 -4.49
C ILE A 47 19.95 26.16 -4.54
N ASP A 48 19.87 27.42 -4.95
CA ASP A 48 20.94 28.39 -4.86
C ASP A 48 20.68 29.35 -3.69
N TRP A 49 21.74 29.73 -3.00
CA TRP A 49 21.68 30.80 -2.01
C TRP A 49 21.72 32.15 -2.72
N TYR A 50 20.75 33.01 -2.44
CA TYR A 50 20.76 34.41 -2.80
C TYR A 50 20.97 35.21 -1.51
N ARG A 51 22.08 35.94 -1.40
CA ARG A 51 22.52 36.55 -0.12
C ARG A 51 22.65 35.49 0.99
N SER A 52 22.67 35.91 2.25
CA SER A 52 22.81 35.03 3.42
C SER A 52 21.48 34.55 4.02
N ASP A 53 20.36 35.02 3.48
CA ASP A 53 19.04 34.93 4.08
C ASP A 53 17.92 34.55 3.10
N GLU A 54 18.23 34.28 1.82
CA GLU A 54 17.24 33.89 0.82
C GLU A 54 17.70 32.63 0.05
N MET A 55 16.80 31.66 -0.07
CA MET A 55 17.01 30.44 -0.83
C MET A 55 16.17 30.50 -2.10
N ARG A 56 16.77 30.26 -3.27
CA ARG A 56 16.11 30.29 -4.58
C ARG A 56 16.12 28.91 -5.22
N TRP A 57 14.94 28.42 -5.60
CA TRP A 57 14.78 27.15 -6.28
C TRP A 57 15.18 27.28 -7.75
N ARG A 58 15.62 26.16 -8.34
CA ARG A 58 15.92 26.09 -9.78
C ARG A 58 14.75 25.49 -10.56
N GLN A 59 15.03 24.97 -11.75
CA GLN A 59 14.10 24.29 -12.66
C GLN A 59 13.68 22.89 -12.20
N TYR A 60 13.29 22.78 -10.94
CA TYR A 60 12.78 21.54 -10.36
C TYR A 60 11.34 21.76 -9.90
N VAL A 61 10.52 20.75 -10.12
CA VAL A 61 9.13 20.68 -9.66
C VAL A 61 8.96 19.41 -8.84
N GLY A 62 8.10 19.44 -7.83
CA GLY A 62 7.91 18.30 -6.95
C GLY A 62 7.52 18.67 -5.53
N VAL A 63 7.83 17.80 -4.58
CA VAL A 63 7.52 18.00 -3.16
C VAL A 63 8.71 17.62 -2.29
N VAL A 64 8.99 18.43 -1.28
CA VAL A 64 10.06 18.20 -0.31
C VAL A 64 9.46 18.35 1.09
N GLN A 65 9.53 17.28 1.87
CA GLN A 65 9.07 17.28 3.27
C GLN A 65 10.26 17.29 4.23
N ILE A 66 10.29 18.27 5.13
CA ILE A 66 11.35 18.47 6.13
C ILE A 66 10.71 18.74 7.49
N GLY A 67 10.79 17.76 8.37
CA GLY A 67 10.11 17.82 9.67
C GLY A 67 8.61 17.97 9.49
N ASP A 68 8.07 19.09 9.95
CA ASP A 68 6.65 19.46 9.90
C ASP A 68 6.30 20.35 8.69
N LEU A 69 7.28 20.76 7.90
CA LEU A 69 7.12 21.60 6.71
C LEU A 69 7.10 20.73 5.45
N THR A 70 6.06 20.91 4.62
CA THR A 70 5.98 20.34 3.28
C THR A 70 6.05 21.49 2.27
N LEU A 71 7.09 21.50 1.45
CA LEU A 71 7.26 22.44 0.34
C LEU A 71 6.82 21.77 -0.95
N GLU A 72 5.78 22.31 -1.57
CA GLU A 72 5.32 21.92 -2.90
C GLU A 72 5.86 22.93 -3.93
N ILE A 73 6.59 22.43 -4.92
CA ILE A 73 7.26 23.21 -5.95
C ILE A 73 6.52 22.97 -7.28
N LEU A 74 5.73 23.95 -7.69
CA LEU A 74 4.88 23.86 -8.87
C LEU A 74 5.54 24.45 -10.12
N PRO A 75 5.18 23.97 -11.33
CA PRO A 75 5.64 24.58 -12.56
C PRO A 75 5.06 25.99 -12.74
N LYS A 76 5.71 26.82 -13.55
CA LYS A 76 5.23 28.18 -13.86
C LYS A 76 4.56 28.21 -15.23
N ILE A 77 3.42 27.52 -15.36
CA ILE A 77 2.73 27.35 -16.66
C ILE A 77 1.58 28.34 -16.83
N ALA A 78 0.86 28.68 -15.74
CA ALA A 78 -0.24 29.62 -15.81
C ALA A 78 0.23 31.02 -16.25
N ARG A 79 -0.13 31.39 -17.49
CA ARG A 79 0.31 32.66 -18.09
C ARG A 79 -0.36 33.91 -17.49
N HIS A 80 -1.52 33.79 -16.82
CA HIS A 80 -2.41 34.94 -16.57
C HIS A 80 -2.88 35.13 -15.12
N ALA A 81 -2.58 34.21 -14.19
CA ALA A 81 -2.66 34.41 -12.75
C ALA A 81 -2.03 33.19 -12.08
N VAL A 82 -1.36 33.37 -10.95
CA VAL A 82 -0.90 32.25 -10.11
C VAL A 82 -2.16 31.51 -9.63
N ASN A 83 -2.33 30.27 -10.07
CA ASN A 83 -3.38 29.39 -9.59
C ASN A 83 -2.74 28.04 -9.26
N ASP A 84 -2.38 27.87 -7.99
CA ASP A 84 -1.74 26.67 -7.45
C ASP A 84 -2.51 25.40 -7.83
N ASP A 85 -3.84 25.43 -7.83
CA ASP A 85 -4.66 24.25 -8.13
C ASP A 85 -4.57 23.88 -9.62
N ALA A 86 -4.54 24.88 -10.51
CA ALA A 86 -4.35 24.66 -11.94
C ALA A 86 -2.92 24.19 -12.25
N ASP A 87 -1.90 24.82 -11.65
CA ASP A 87 -0.50 24.43 -11.85
C ASP A 87 -0.20 23.03 -11.28
N ARG A 88 -0.83 22.66 -10.16
CA ARG A 88 -0.79 21.29 -9.63
C ARG A 88 -1.46 20.31 -10.59
N ALA A 89 -2.62 20.63 -11.14
CA ALA A 89 -3.30 19.77 -12.12
C ALA A 89 -2.45 19.57 -13.39
N TYR A 90 -1.78 20.62 -13.89
CA TYR A 90 -0.85 20.49 -15.01
C TYR A 90 0.33 19.59 -14.69
N LEU A 91 0.96 19.75 -13.51
CA LEU A 91 2.05 18.89 -13.07
C LEU A 91 1.64 17.42 -13.02
N LEU A 92 0.48 17.13 -12.42
CA LEU A 92 -0.04 15.76 -12.31
C LEU A 92 -0.33 15.15 -13.68
N ARG A 93 -0.92 15.92 -14.59
CA ARG A 93 -1.16 15.47 -15.96
C ARG A 93 0.15 15.16 -16.68
N MET A 94 1.16 16.02 -16.57
CA MET A 94 2.48 15.76 -17.16
C MET A 94 3.12 14.49 -16.60
N LEU A 95 3.05 14.28 -15.28
CA LEU A 95 3.59 13.08 -14.63
C LEU A 95 2.85 11.81 -15.07
N ALA A 96 1.53 11.87 -15.22
CA ALA A 96 0.72 10.76 -15.71
C ALA A 96 1.07 10.41 -17.17
N GLU A 97 1.13 11.40 -18.06
CA GLU A 97 1.48 11.21 -19.49
C GLU A 97 2.93 10.72 -19.68
N SER A 98 3.86 11.13 -18.82
CA SER A 98 5.25 10.65 -18.84
C SER A 98 5.40 9.18 -18.40
N GLY A 99 4.34 8.59 -17.83
CA GLY A 99 4.38 7.24 -17.24
C GLY A 99 5.11 7.17 -15.88
N MET A 100 5.57 8.29 -15.33
CA MET A 100 6.22 8.32 -14.01
C MET A 100 5.24 8.15 -12.86
N LEU A 101 3.97 8.54 -13.05
CA LEU A 101 2.92 8.39 -12.04
C LEU A 101 1.73 7.63 -12.65
N PRO A 102 1.56 6.32 -12.38
CA PRO A 102 0.53 5.49 -12.99
C PRO A 102 -0.84 5.73 -12.35
N ILE A 103 -1.38 6.93 -12.53
CA ILE A 103 -2.71 7.35 -12.07
C ILE A 103 -3.60 7.55 -13.31
N ALA A 104 -4.84 7.05 -13.24
CA ALA A 104 -5.80 7.21 -14.31
C ALA A 104 -6.41 8.63 -14.32
N MET A 105 -6.76 9.15 -15.49
CA MET A 105 -7.20 10.55 -15.66
C MET A 105 -8.52 10.88 -14.94
N ASP A 106 -9.36 9.88 -14.73
CA ASP A 106 -10.60 9.95 -13.93
C ASP A 106 -10.32 10.13 -12.43
N GLU A 107 -9.30 9.46 -11.90
CA GLU A 107 -8.86 9.64 -10.50
C GLU A 107 -8.32 11.07 -10.27
N LEU A 108 -7.63 11.64 -11.27
CA LEU A 108 -7.11 13.02 -11.19
C LEU A 108 -8.19 14.08 -10.93
N ALA A 109 -9.39 13.89 -11.49
CA ALA A 109 -10.52 14.82 -11.29
C ALA A 109 -11.06 14.78 -9.85
N ASN A 110 -10.91 13.66 -9.14
CA ASN A 110 -11.28 13.57 -7.72
C ASN A 110 -10.26 14.29 -6.83
N PHE A 111 -8.98 14.29 -7.22
CA PHE A 111 -7.90 14.89 -6.43
C PHE A 111 -7.91 16.43 -6.44
N THR A 112 -8.42 17.06 -7.50
CA THR A 112 -8.56 18.52 -7.58
C THR A 112 -9.59 19.08 -6.60
N THR A 113 -10.57 18.26 -6.18
CA THR A 113 -11.66 18.70 -5.29
C THR A 113 -11.30 18.64 -3.80
N GLN A 114 -10.34 17.81 -3.39
CA GLN A 114 -10.08 17.47 -1.98
C GLN A 114 -8.76 18.02 -1.38
N LYS A 115 -8.06 18.98 -2.01
CA LYS A 115 -6.76 19.53 -1.54
C LYS A 115 -5.73 18.44 -1.19
N TRP A 116 -5.39 17.61 -2.18
CA TRP A 116 -4.35 16.59 -2.03
C TRP A 116 -2.96 17.21 -2.21
N THR A 117 -1.99 16.82 -1.38
CA THR A 117 -0.59 17.16 -1.64
C THR A 117 -0.01 16.23 -2.71
N LEU A 118 0.99 16.68 -3.47
CA LEU A 118 1.69 15.79 -4.42
C LEU A 118 2.25 14.52 -3.74
N LEU A 119 2.71 14.62 -2.49
CA LEU A 119 3.21 13.46 -1.74
C LEU A 119 2.09 12.44 -1.47
N ASP A 120 0.90 12.91 -1.08
CA ASP A 120 -0.28 12.06 -0.88
C ASP A 120 -0.64 11.28 -2.15
N LEU A 121 -0.51 11.92 -3.31
CA LEU A 121 -0.78 11.30 -4.62
C LEU A 121 0.24 10.21 -4.97
N VAL A 122 1.52 10.45 -4.71
CA VAL A 122 2.57 9.44 -4.91
C VAL A 122 2.34 8.26 -3.97
N ILE A 123 2.02 8.51 -2.70
CA ILE A 123 1.74 7.44 -1.72
C ILE A 123 0.48 6.66 -2.12
N TYR A 124 -0.55 7.34 -2.61
CA TYR A 124 -1.78 6.72 -3.06
C TYR A 124 -1.57 5.83 -4.29
N SER A 125 -0.87 6.34 -5.31
CA SER A 125 -0.51 5.57 -6.50
C SER A 125 0.33 4.34 -6.14
N PHE A 126 1.31 4.50 -5.24
CA PHE A 126 2.06 3.38 -4.67
C PHE A 126 1.14 2.35 -3.99
N ALA A 127 0.21 2.79 -3.15
CA ALA A 127 -0.71 1.90 -2.45
C ALA A 127 -1.61 1.11 -3.41
N LEU A 128 -2.14 1.77 -4.45
CA LEU A 128 -2.92 1.12 -5.50
C LEU A 128 -2.10 0.08 -6.26
N GLU A 129 -0.86 0.41 -6.64
CA GLU A 129 -0.02 -0.53 -7.38
C GLU A 129 0.40 -1.72 -6.52
N VAL A 130 0.75 -1.50 -5.25
CA VAL A 130 1.00 -2.59 -4.30
C VAL A 130 -0.23 -3.47 -4.14
N LYS A 131 -1.44 -2.89 -4.05
CA LYS A 131 -2.69 -3.65 -3.97
C LYS A 131 -2.88 -4.51 -5.23
N LYS A 132 -2.68 -3.96 -6.43
CA LYS A 132 -2.74 -4.70 -7.70
C LYS A 132 -1.74 -5.86 -7.73
N GLN A 133 -0.52 -5.66 -7.26
CA GLN A 133 0.48 -6.73 -7.21
C GLN A 133 0.14 -7.80 -6.17
N LEU A 134 -0.37 -7.42 -5.00
CA LEU A 134 -0.83 -8.37 -3.98
C LEU A 134 -2.04 -9.19 -4.45
N HIS A 135 -2.93 -8.58 -5.22
CA HIS A 135 -4.03 -9.25 -5.91
C HIS A 135 -3.53 -10.31 -6.89
N ARG A 136 -2.38 -10.14 -7.55
CA ARG A 136 -1.81 -11.21 -8.40
C ARG A 136 -1.18 -12.36 -7.60
N GLY A 137 -1.14 -12.27 -6.27
CA GLY A 137 -0.46 -13.18 -5.36
C GLY A 137 0.82 -12.56 -4.79
N ARG A 138 1.16 -12.90 -3.55
CA ARG A 138 2.39 -12.41 -2.91
C ARG A 138 3.60 -12.85 -3.73
N ILE A 139 4.58 -11.95 -3.95
CA ILE A 139 5.85 -12.32 -4.58
C ILE A 139 6.58 -13.30 -3.65
N GLN A 140 6.56 -14.58 -4.01
CA GLN A 140 7.19 -15.64 -3.26
C GLN A 140 8.45 -16.12 -3.97
N ARG A 141 9.46 -16.51 -3.20
CA ARG A 141 10.69 -17.10 -3.73
C ARG A 141 11.06 -18.34 -2.94
N TYR A 142 11.77 -19.25 -3.61
CA TYR A 142 12.40 -20.38 -2.95
C TYR A 142 13.64 -19.91 -2.20
N GLU A 143 13.63 -20.07 -0.88
CA GLU A 143 14.79 -19.83 -0.02
C GLU A 143 15.26 -21.18 0.54
N PHE A 144 16.57 -21.44 0.48
CA PHE A 144 17.13 -22.65 1.09
C PHE A 144 17.23 -22.46 2.59
N VAL A 145 16.53 -23.31 3.34
CA VAL A 145 16.53 -23.29 4.80
C VAL A 145 17.09 -24.62 5.30
N GLU A 146 17.94 -24.53 6.31
CA GLU A 146 18.36 -25.68 7.12
C GLU A 146 17.56 -25.65 8.43
N GLU A 147 16.71 -26.65 8.65
CA GLU A 147 15.83 -26.75 9.82
C GLU A 147 15.86 -28.17 10.41
N GLU A 148 15.62 -28.28 11.71
CA GLU A 148 15.48 -29.56 12.41
C GLU A 148 14.01 -29.92 12.59
N ARG A 149 13.58 -31.03 11.99
CA ARG A 149 12.18 -31.46 11.98
C ARG A 149 12.06 -32.91 12.43
N SER A 150 10.88 -33.26 12.95
CA SER A 150 10.54 -34.66 13.27
C SER A 150 10.34 -35.53 12.04
N THR A 151 10.26 -34.93 10.85
CA THR A 151 10.14 -35.60 9.56
C THR A 151 11.20 -35.11 8.59
N ILE A 152 11.59 -35.96 7.65
CA ILE A 152 12.58 -35.61 6.62
C ILE A 152 11.87 -34.86 5.49
N ARG A 153 12.32 -33.63 5.22
CA ARG A 153 11.91 -32.85 4.05
C ARG A 153 13.14 -32.40 3.27
N GLY A 154 13.22 -32.75 1.99
CA GLY A 154 14.38 -32.43 1.14
C GLY A 154 15.64 -33.21 1.55
N LYS A 155 16.81 -32.56 1.53
CA LYS A 155 18.10 -33.21 1.75
C LYS A 155 18.42 -33.35 3.23
N LEU A 156 18.50 -34.58 3.74
CA LEU A 156 19.00 -34.87 5.08
C LEU A 156 20.50 -34.51 5.18
N LEU A 157 20.87 -33.76 6.21
CA LEU A 157 22.25 -33.41 6.51
C LEU A 157 22.88 -34.52 7.35
N VAL A 158 23.20 -35.65 6.70
CA VAL A 158 23.67 -36.89 7.33
C VAL A 158 24.86 -36.64 8.26
N GLY A 159 25.84 -35.83 7.85
CA GLY A 159 27.00 -35.51 8.69
C GLY A 159 26.65 -34.76 9.99
N LYS A 160 25.61 -33.90 9.97
CA LYS A 160 25.08 -33.23 11.17
C LYS A 160 24.22 -34.16 12.03
N HIS A 161 23.58 -35.15 11.43
CA HIS A 161 22.72 -36.11 12.13
C HIS A 161 23.53 -37.22 12.82
N ALA A 162 24.55 -37.75 12.13
CA ALA A 162 25.39 -38.86 12.62
C ALA A 162 26.23 -38.51 13.87
N ARG A 163 26.50 -37.22 14.09
CA ARG A 163 27.29 -36.72 15.25
C ARG A 163 26.43 -36.43 16.50
N ARG A 164 25.16 -36.86 16.54
CA ARG A 164 24.22 -36.49 17.61
C ARG A 164 23.98 -37.61 18.62
N ASP A 165 23.69 -37.20 19.85
CA ASP A 165 23.20 -38.08 20.92
C ASP A 165 21.93 -38.84 20.50
N PRO A 166 21.77 -40.11 20.92
CA PRO A 166 20.62 -40.96 20.57
C PRO A 166 19.25 -40.33 20.82
N ILE A 167 19.11 -39.55 21.91
CA ILE A 167 17.84 -38.88 22.27
C ILE A 167 17.49 -37.76 21.28
N ARG A 168 18.48 -37.12 20.64
CA ARG A 168 18.29 -36.09 19.61
C ARG A 168 18.13 -36.66 18.20
N GLN A 169 18.18 -37.98 18.02
CA GLN A 169 17.97 -38.63 16.71
C GLN A 169 16.51 -38.59 16.24
N LEU A 170 15.57 -38.24 17.12
CA LEU A 170 14.17 -37.99 16.76
C LEU A 170 13.95 -36.66 15.98
N ARG A 171 15.01 -35.85 15.80
CA ARG A 171 15.00 -34.69 14.90
C ARG A 171 16.03 -34.82 13.79
N PHE A 172 15.54 -34.68 12.57
CA PHE A 172 16.30 -34.75 11.34
C PHE A 172 16.69 -33.34 10.90
N PRO A 173 18.00 -33.00 10.89
CA PRO A 173 18.49 -31.77 10.30
C PRO A 173 18.40 -31.88 8.78
N CYS A 174 17.50 -31.13 8.16
CA CYS A 174 17.27 -31.19 6.72
C CYS A 174 17.45 -29.81 6.07
N ARG A 175 18.00 -29.81 4.85
CA ARG A 175 18.08 -28.66 3.97
C ARG A 175 17.06 -28.79 2.86
N PHE A 176 16.16 -27.82 2.74
CA PHE A 176 15.14 -27.81 1.70
C PHE A 176 14.79 -26.38 1.27
N SER A 177 14.18 -26.26 0.10
CA SER A 177 13.69 -24.99 -0.41
C SER A 177 12.31 -24.70 0.19
N LYS A 178 12.17 -23.60 0.92
CA LYS A 178 10.90 -23.09 1.44
C LYS A 178 10.40 -22.01 0.51
N PHE A 179 9.17 -22.15 0.03
CA PHE A 179 8.49 -21.10 -0.74
C PHE A 179 7.98 -20.04 0.23
N THR A 180 8.68 -18.90 0.33
CA THR A 180 8.44 -17.88 1.35
C THR A 180 7.99 -16.55 0.73
N PRO A 181 6.97 -15.89 1.31
CA PRO A 181 6.61 -14.53 0.95
C PRO A 181 7.52 -13.49 1.61
N ASN A 182 8.42 -13.86 2.53
CA ASN A 182 9.33 -12.92 3.20
C ASN A 182 10.57 -12.61 2.34
N THR A 183 10.34 -12.07 1.15
CA THR A 183 11.40 -11.67 0.21
C THR A 183 11.93 -10.28 0.52
N SER A 184 13.11 -9.92 0.02
CA SER A 184 13.66 -8.56 0.14
C SER A 184 12.72 -7.50 -0.43
N ILE A 185 12.08 -7.80 -1.58
CA ILE A 185 11.11 -6.92 -2.24
C ILE A 185 9.89 -6.73 -1.34
N ASN A 186 9.29 -7.79 -0.79
CA ASN A 186 8.13 -7.64 0.08
C ASN A 186 8.47 -6.92 1.39
N ARG A 187 9.69 -7.07 1.91
CA ARG A 187 10.18 -6.26 3.05
C ARG A 187 10.30 -4.78 2.69
N LEU A 188 10.80 -4.47 1.49
CA LEU A 188 10.90 -3.11 0.98
C LEU A 188 9.50 -2.49 0.83
N LEU A 189 8.58 -3.16 0.15
CA LEU A 189 7.19 -2.70 -0.03
C LEU A 189 6.49 -2.47 1.32
N ARG A 190 6.65 -3.41 2.28
CA ARG A 190 6.11 -3.26 3.63
C ARG A 190 6.69 -2.06 4.37
N THR A 191 8.00 -1.83 4.23
CA THR A 191 8.68 -0.68 4.87
C THR A 191 8.22 0.63 4.25
N ALA A 192 8.16 0.71 2.92
CA ALA A 192 7.66 1.87 2.19
C ALA A 192 6.21 2.21 2.57
N ALA A 193 5.32 1.22 2.64
CA ALA A 193 3.94 1.41 3.09
C ALA A 193 3.86 1.95 4.52
N ARG A 194 4.72 1.45 5.42
CA ARG A 194 4.78 1.90 6.82
C ARG A 194 5.29 3.33 6.94
N GLU A 195 6.29 3.72 6.16
CA GLU A 195 6.77 5.11 6.17
C GLU A 195 5.75 6.05 5.51
N GLY A 196 5.14 5.64 4.39
CA GLY A 196 4.04 6.38 3.76
C GLY A 196 2.87 6.66 4.71
N TRP A 197 2.50 5.68 5.55
CA TRP A 197 1.47 5.85 6.58
C TRP A 197 1.77 6.99 7.57
N LYS A 198 3.05 7.16 7.94
CA LYS A 198 3.47 8.22 8.88
C LYS A 198 3.49 9.60 8.22
N LEU A 199 3.81 9.66 6.93
CA LEU A 199 3.95 10.90 6.18
C LEU A 199 2.60 11.49 5.77
N THR A 200 1.59 10.65 5.49
CA THR A 200 0.25 11.11 5.11
C THR A 200 -0.69 11.23 6.30
N GLN A 201 -1.50 12.29 6.30
CA GLN A 201 -2.67 12.43 7.18
C GLN A 201 -3.99 12.24 6.41
N HIS A 202 -3.94 12.08 5.09
CA HIS A 202 -5.12 12.01 4.25
C HIS A 202 -5.85 10.67 4.45
N ALA A 203 -7.12 10.72 4.84
CA ALA A 203 -7.89 9.54 5.25
C ALA A 203 -7.98 8.49 4.13
N VAL A 204 -8.22 8.93 2.90
CA VAL A 204 -8.31 8.05 1.71
C VAL A 204 -6.98 7.34 1.44
N VAL A 205 -5.86 8.04 1.59
CA VAL A 205 -4.51 7.48 1.36
C VAL A 205 -4.17 6.46 2.44
N ARG A 206 -4.48 6.78 3.70
CA ARG A 206 -4.37 5.82 4.80
C ARG A 206 -5.23 4.60 4.55
N GLN A 207 -6.48 4.76 4.13
CA GLN A 207 -7.34 3.62 3.82
C GLN A 207 -6.75 2.74 2.71
N ALA A 208 -6.19 3.33 1.66
CA ALA A 208 -5.52 2.60 0.59
C ALA A 208 -4.30 1.79 1.10
N LEU A 209 -3.46 2.39 1.95
CA LEU A 209 -2.32 1.71 2.59
C LEU A 209 -2.74 0.63 3.60
N ALA A 210 -3.88 0.83 4.27
CA ALA A 210 -4.34 -0.04 5.34
C ALA A 210 -4.79 -1.41 4.84
N MET A 211 -4.98 -1.67 3.54
CA MET A 211 -5.66 -2.90 3.08
C MET A 211 -6.82 -3.26 4.02
N LYS A 212 -7.72 -2.31 4.23
CA LYS A 212 -8.83 -2.48 5.17
C LYS A 212 -9.94 -3.27 4.44
N PRO A 213 -10.43 -4.39 5.01
CA PRO A 213 -11.62 -5.04 4.50
C PRO A 213 -12.84 -4.14 4.70
N ASP A 214 -13.91 -4.42 3.96
CA ASP A 214 -15.16 -3.66 4.07
C ASP A 214 -15.80 -3.82 5.46
N ILE A 215 -15.83 -5.04 5.98
CA ILE A 215 -16.45 -5.37 7.26
C ILE A 215 -15.53 -6.30 8.07
N VAL A 216 -15.39 -6.02 9.35
CA VAL A 216 -14.77 -6.93 10.33
C VAL A 216 -15.78 -7.15 11.44
N ILE A 217 -16.16 -8.41 11.66
CA ILE A 217 -17.07 -8.83 12.71
C ILE A 217 -16.23 -9.50 13.79
N GLY A 218 -16.26 -8.96 15.01
CA GLY A 218 -15.56 -9.53 16.15
C GLY A 218 -15.94 -8.78 17.43
N LEU A 219 -15.95 -9.49 18.56
CA LEU A 219 -16.15 -8.89 19.87
C LEU A 219 -14.78 -8.68 20.51
N SER A 220 -14.61 -7.61 21.30
CA SER A 220 -13.32 -7.28 21.94
C SER A 220 -12.76 -8.41 22.83
N ASN A 221 -13.62 -9.33 23.28
CA ASN A 221 -13.29 -10.54 24.05
C ASN A 221 -13.98 -11.81 23.48
N GLY A 222 -14.26 -11.85 22.18
CA GLY A 222 -14.98 -12.96 21.52
C GLY A 222 -14.07 -13.90 20.72
N PRO A 223 -14.68 -14.78 19.89
CA PRO A 223 -13.92 -15.65 18.99
C PRO A 223 -13.11 -14.85 17.96
N ASP A 224 -12.21 -15.54 17.26
CA ASP A 224 -11.40 -14.96 16.18
C ASP A 224 -12.27 -14.12 15.22
N PRO A 225 -11.81 -12.92 14.82
CA PRO A 225 -12.61 -12.02 14.01
C PRO A 225 -12.92 -12.66 12.65
N ILE A 226 -14.12 -12.41 12.14
CA ILE A 226 -14.54 -12.75 10.79
C ILE A 226 -14.32 -11.52 9.91
N VAL A 227 -13.63 -11.68 8.79
CA VAL A 227 -13.41 -10.59 7.83
C VAL A 227 -14.28 -10.80 6.61
N VAL A 228 -15.05 -9.78 6.21
CA VAL A 228 -15.90 -9.82 5.03
C VAL A 228 -15.48 -8.72 4.05
N ASP A 229 -15.30 -9.07 2.78
CA ASP A 229 -15.04 -8.14 1.68
C ASP A 229 -16.16 -8.31 0.65
N THR A 230 -16.77 -7.19 0.26
CA THR A 230 -17.90 -7.16 -0.65
C THR A 230 -17.43 -6.90 -2.07
N LYS A 231 -18.06 -7.55 -3.04
CA LYS A 231 -17.72 -7.38 -4.46
C LYS A 231 -18.96 -6.98 -5.25
N TRP A 232 -18.88 -5.87 -5.96
CA TRP A 232 -19.96 -5.42 -6.85
C TRP A 232 -19.86 -6.07 -8.24
N LYS A 233 -20.06 -7.38 -8.31
CA LYS A 233 -20.15 -8.14 -9.56
C LYS A 233 -20.97 -9.41 -9.35
N LEU A 234 -21.65 -9.85 -10.41
CA LEU A 234 -22.35 -11.13 -10.38
C LEU A 234 -21.35 -12.28 -10.42
N LEU A 235 -21.55 -13.26 -9.55
CA LEU A 235 -20.69 -14.42 -9.43
C LEU A 235 -21.14 -15.52 -10.41
N ASP A 236 -20.21 -16.00 -11.25
CA ASP A 236 -20.46 -17.15 -12.12
C ASP A 236 -20.17 -18.49 -11.43
N THR A 237 -21.12 -18.99 -10.64
CA THR A 237 -20.93 -20.20 -9.84
C THR A 237 -20.79 -21.49 -10.66
N SER A 238 -21.21 -21.49 -11.92
CA SER A 238 -20.98 -22.61 -12.85
C SER A 238 -19.54 -22.72 -13.34
N SER A 239 -18.73 -21.68 -13.16
CA SER A 239 -17.33 -21.68 -13.57
C SER A 239 -16.41 -22.31 -12.50
N THR A 240 -15.15 -22.59 -12.87
CA THR A 240 -14.15 -23.12 -11.93
C THR A 240 -13.99 -22.18 -10.72
N TYR A 241 -13.82 -22.76 -9.54
CA TYR A 241 -13.73 -22.02 -8.28
C TYR A 241 -14.96 -21.13 -8.01
N ALA A 242 -16.14 -21.57 -8.46
CA ALA A 242 -17.41 -20.87 -8.30
C ALA A 242 -17.37 -19.41 -8.80
N GLY A 243 -16.52 -19.09 -9.80
CA GLY A 243 -16.41 -17.74 -10.37
C GLY A 243 -15.60 -16.75 -9.54
N VAL A 244 -14.97 -17.18 -8.45
CA VAL A 244 -14.10 -16.33 -7.66
C VAL A 244 -12.83 -16.03 -8.43
N ALA A 245 -12.53 -14.74 -8.61
CA ALA A 245 -11.25 -14.34 -9.21
C ALA A 245 -10.10 -14.70 -8.24
N GLN A 246 -9.02 -15.25 -8.78
CA GLN A 246 -7.81 -15.58 -8.01
C GLN A 246 -7.31 -14.38 -7.17
N ALA A 247 -7.47 -13.17 -7.71
CA ALA A 247 -7.14 -11.93 -7.02
C ALA A 247 -7.97 -11.65 -5.77
N ASP A 248 -9.26 -11.95 -5.82
CA ASP A 248 -10.16 -11.78 -4.68
C ASP A 248 -9.78 -12.81 -3.59
N ALA A 249 -9.50 -14.05 -3.96
CA ALA A 249 -9.06 -15.08 -3.02
C ALA A 249 -7.73 -14.72 -2.32
N TYR A 250 -6.73 -14.20 -3.05
CA TYR A 250 -5.47 -13.75 -2.45
C TYR A 250 -5.65 -12.58 -1.48
N GLN A 251 -6.54 -11.64 -1.81
CA GLN A 251 -6.90 -10.55 -0.91
C GLN A 251 -7.45 -11.10 0.41
N MET A 252 -8.35 -12.08 0.34
CA MET A 252 -8.92 -12.71 1.54
C MET A 252 -7.88 -13.46 2.37
N TYR A 253 -6.95 -14.18 1.75
CA TYR A 253 -5.85 -14.81 2.49
C TYR A 253 -4.94 -13.76 3.16
N ALA A 254 -4.76 -12.60 2.53
CA ALA A 254 -4.02 -11.51 3.16
C ALA A 254 -4.74 -10.94 4.38
N TYR A 255 -6.08 -10.81 4.34
CA TYR A 255 -6.88 -10.42 5.49
C TYR A 255 -6.85 -11.48 6.60
N MET A 256 -6.95 -12.75 6.24
CA MET A 256 -6.88 -13.87 7.16
C MET A 256 -5.62 -13.81 8.03
N ASP A 257 -4.45 -13.63 7.41
CA ASP A 257 -3.19 -13.46 8.13
C ASP A 257 -3.16 -12.20 8.98
N ARG A 258 -3.60 -11.06 8.41
CA ARG A 258 -3.47 -9.74 9.03
C ARG A 258 -4.33 -9.60 10.28
N TYR A 259 -5.57 -10.09 10.21
CA TYR A 259 -6.54 -9.99 11.30
C TYR A 259 -6.50 -11.22 12.21
N ASN A 260 -5.61 -12.18 11.91
CA ASN A 260 -5.61 -13.49 12.54
C ASN A 260 -7.01 -14.14 12.52
N ALA A 261 -7.73 -13.94 11.42
CA ALA A 261 -9.08 -14.43 11.27
C ALA A 261 -9.07 -15.93 10.99
N SER A 262 -9.93 -16.68 11.67
CA SER A 262 -10.18 -18.09 11.34
C SER A 262 -11.06 -18.21 10.10
N LYS A 263 -11.91 -17.22 9.84
CA LYS A 263 -12.85 -17.21 8.72
C LYS A 263 -12.80 -15.89 7.98
N VAL A 264 -12.79 -15.98 6.65
CA VAL A 264 -12.92 -14.83 5.76
C VAL A 264 -14.01 -15.09 4.72
N ILE A 265 -14.79 -14.07 4.37
CA ILE A 265 -15.97 -14.20 3.50
C ILE A 265 -15.85 -13.22 2.31
N LEU A 266 -16.00 -13.74 1.09
CA LEU A 266 -16.32 -12.92 -0.07
C LEU A 266 -17.83 -12.87 -0.25
N LEU A 267 -18.40 -11.66 -0.19
CA LEU A 267 -19.83 -11.44 -0.32
C LEU A 267 -20.15 -10.78 -1.66
N TYR A 268 -20.98 -11.45 -2.46
CA TYR A 268 -21.42 -11.00 -3.78
C TYR A 268 -22.93 -10.68 -3.76
N PRO A 269 -23.41 -9.68 -4.52
CA PRO A 269 -24.83 -9.48 -4.71
C PRO A 269 -25.41 -10.61 -5.55
N HIS A 270 -26.61 -11.05 -5.18
CA HIS A 270 -27.48 -11.94 -5.95
C HIS A 270 -28.59 -11.10 -6.60
N HIS A 271 -29.02 -11.51 -7.80
CA HIS A 271 -30.14 -10.89 -8.49
C HIS A 271 -31.19 -11.96 -8.81
N PRO A 272 -32.48 -11.77 -8.42
CA PRO A 272 -33.53 -12.80 -8.52
C PRO A 272 -33.79 -13.32 -9.94
N GLY A 273 -33.46 -12.52 -10.96
CA GLY A 273 -33.51 -12.93 -12.37
C GLY A 273 -32.52 -14.04 -12.78
N TYR A 274 -31.70 -14.56 -11.85
CA TYR A 274 -30.78 -15.67 -12.08
C TYR A 274 -31.18 -16.89 -11.25
N ASP A 275 -31.23 -18.06 -11.89
CA ASP A 275 -31.67 -19.34 -11.32
C ASP A 275 -30.57 -19.98 -10.43
N ARG A 276 -30.10 -19.24 -9.42
CA ARG A 276 -28.98 -19.63 -8.56
C ARG A 276 -29.33 -19.48 -7.08
N PRO A 277 -28.90 -20.41 -6.21
CA PRO A 277 -29.23 -20.34 -4.80
C PRO A 277 -28.55 -19.12 -4.13
N ILE A 278 -29.28 -18.46 -3.23
CA ILE A 278 -28.76 -17.44 -2.31
C ILE A 278 -27.97 -18.16 -1.19
N GLY A 279 -27.01 -17.46 -0.58
CA GLY A 279 -26.24 -17.95 0.56
C GLY A 279 -24.88 -18.52 0.16
N LYS A 280 -24.42 -19.55 0.86
CA LYS A 280 -23.07 -20.09 0.69
C LYS A 280 -22.91 -20.85 -0.63
N GLN A 281 -22.02 -20.35 -1.49
CA GLN A 281 -21.72 -20.91 -2.81
C GLN A 281 -20.51 -21.86 -2.79
N ALA A 282 -19.50 -21.56 -1.96
CA ALA A 282 -18.28 -22.36 -1.88
C ALA A 282 -17.54 -22.16 -0.55
N GLU A 283 -16.67 -23.11 -0.22
CA GLU A 283 -15.72 -23.05 0.88
C GLU A 283 -14.35 -23.57 0.44
N TYR A 284 -13.29 -22.84 0.76
CA TYR A 284 -11.91 -23.21 0.51
C TYR A 284 -11.12 -23.19 1.82
N ARG A 285 -10.42 -24.28 2.14
CA ARG A 285 -9.47 -24.31 3.26
C ARG A 285 -8.14 -23.69 2.86
N HIS A 286 -7.60 -22.82 3.71
CA HIS A 286 -6.31 -22.18 3.46
C HIS A 286 -5.15 -23.20 3.42
N SER A 287 -5.21 -24.22 4.27
CA SER A 287 -4.24 -25.31 4.32
C SER A 287 -4.86 -26.56 4.94
N VAL A 288 -4.31 -27.73 4.62
CA VAL A 288 -4.70 -29.02 5.24
C VAL A 288 -4.37 -29.03 6.75
N TYR A 289 -3.47 -28.15 7.20
CA TYR A 289 -3.01 -28.08 8.59
C TYR A 289 -3.75 -27.05 9.45
N THR A 290 -4.67 -26.29 8.88
CA THR A 290 -5.35 -25.18 9.58
C THR A 290 -6.86 -25.26 9.36
N GLU A 291 -7.65 -24.94 10.38
CA GLU A 291 -9.11 -24.81 10.26
C GLU A 291 -9.55 -23.50 9.58
N ARG A 292 -8.60 -22.72 9.06
CA ARG A 292 -8.92 -21.42 8.46
C ARG A 292 -9.58 -21.55 7.09
N THR A 293 -10.71 -20.89 6.91
CA THR A 293 -11.55 -21.00 5.70
C THR A 293 -11.78 -19.67 5.01
N LEU A 294 -11.82 -19.72 3.67
CA LEU A 294 -12.40 -18.73 2.80
C LEU A 294 -13.78 -19.23 2.35
N GLU A 295 -14.83 -18.50 2.70
CA GLU A 295 -16.20 -18.79 2.26
C GLU A 295 -16.66 -17.80 1.20
N VAL A 296 -17.47 -18.26 0.26
CA VAL A 296 -18.05 -17.46 -0.81
C VAL A 296 -19.56 -17.44 -0.61
N TRP A 297 -20.11 -16.25 -0.45
CA TRP A 297 -21.52 -16.04 -0.16
C TRP A 297 -22.15 -15.10 -1.18
N THR A 298 -23.41 -15.34 -1.51
CA THR A 298 -24.26 -14.45 -2.28
C THR A 298 -25.41 -13.96 -1.40
N VAL A 299 -25.73 -12.67 -1.49
CA VAL A 299 -26.84 -12.07 -0.74
C VAL A 299 -27.78 -11.35 -1.70
N ASP A 300 -29.07 -11.59 -1.54
CA ASP A 300 -30.08 -10.85 -2.29
C ASP A 300 -30.10 -9.39 -1.83
N VAL A 301 -29.99 -8.47 -2.79
CA VAL A 301 -30.00 -7.03 -2.54
C VAL A 301 -31.39 -6.41 -2.67
N GLU A 302 -32.36 -7.15 -3.23
CA GLU A 302 -33.77 -6.72 -3.34
C GLU A 302 -34.60 -7.19 -2.15
N ALA A 303 -34.36 -8.39 -1.63
CA ALA A 303 -34.97 -8.87 -0.41
C ALA A 303 -34.30 -8.23 0.81
N GLY A 304 -34.90 -7.17 1.36
CA GLY A 304 -34.37 -6.36 2.48
C GLY A 304 -34.21 -7.05 3.85
N SER A 305 -33.84 -8.34 3.92
CA SER A 305 -33.65 -9.08 5.18
C SER A 305 -32.26 -9.73 5.28
N VAL A 306 -31.28 -8.93 5.73
CA VAL A 306 -29.93 -9.40 6.10
C VAL A 306 -29.92 -10.17 7.45
N GLY A 307 -31.07 -10.25 8.14
CA GLY A 307 -31.15 -10.57 9.58
C GLY A 307 -30.90 -12.02 10.02
N GLU A 308 -31.05 -13.03 9.17
CA GLU A 308 -31.06 -14.44 9.63
C GLU A 308 -29.81 -15.26 9.26
N TRP A 309 -28.85 -14.71 8.52
CA TRP A 309 -27.84 -15.50 7.81
C TRP A 309 -26.47 -15.61 8.47
N LEU A 310 -26.21 -14.87 9.56
CA LEU A 310 -24.87 -14.70 10.13
C LEU A 310 -24.66 -15.28 11.55
N PHE A 311 -25.60 -16.09 12.05
CA PHE A 311 -25.53 -16.70 13.39
C PHE A 311 -25.62 -18.22 13.34
#